data_AF-A0A5B7GLM3-F1
#
_entry.id   AF-A0A5B7GLM3-F1
#
_cell.length_a   1.000
_cell.length_b   1.000
_cell.length_c   1.000
_cell.angle_alpha   90.00
_cell.angle_beta   90.00
_cell.angle_gamma   90.00
#
_symmetry.space_group_name_H-M   'P 1'
#
loop_
_entity.id
_entity.type
_entity.pdbx_description
1 polymer ?
#
loop_
_entity_poly.entity_id
_entity_poly.type
_entity_poly.pdbx_seq_one_letter_code
_entity_poly.pdbx_strand_id
1 'polypeptide(L)'
;MMRNRGESLQALAQDLDGTAHKAYPGAPPDMLNVLVRDQFVDALESVEFKIQVKQAQPKSLAEALARALEFESYVRSSTSNSRMEGSSRFRSQRAVLGESGDFSGSCWNCGRVRHRAEDCSCSRTRRIPRCWSCNKPGHLKRECPKMAELKKKASARTTKDVETGGVSGN
;
A
#
# COMPACT_ATOMS: atom_id res chain seq x y z
N MET A 1 9.54 17.04 20.24
CA MET A 1 9.79 16.52 18.88
C MET A 1 8.80 15.40 18.62
N MET A 2 8.18 15.34 17.44
CA MET A 2 7.29 14.22 17.07
C MET A 2 8.12 13.16 16.36
N ARG A 3 7.83 11.88 16.60
CA ARG A 3 8.52 10.77 15.94
C ARG A 3 8.39 10.87 14.43
N ASN A 4 9.48 10.62 13.71
CA ASN A 4 9.44 10.50 12.27
C ASN A 4 8.74 9.19 11.87
N ARG A 5 7.92 9.25 10.81
CA ARG A 5 7.17 8.11 10.27
C ARG A 5 8.14 7.04 9.75
N GLY A 6 8.42 6.04 10.59
CA GLY A 6 9.27 4.89 10.25
C GLY A 6 10.44 4.63 11.21
N GLU A 7 10.65 5.47 12.21
CA GLU A 7 11.69 5.24 13.22
C GLU A 7 11.25 4.19 14.27
N SER A 8 12.12 3.22 14.55
CA SER A 8 11.85 2.21 15.56
C SER A 8 11.75 2.84 16.96
N LEU A 9 10.93 2.23 17.83
CA LEU A 9 10.77 2.68 19.22
C LEU A 9 12.11 2.78 19.96
N GLN A 10 13.03 1.85 19.67
CA GLN A 10 14.35 1.80 20.30
C GLN A 10 15.26 2.94 19.82
N ALA A 11 15.25 3.25 18.52
CA ALA A 11 16.07 4.33 17.97
C ALA A 11 15.67 5.68 18.57
N LEU A 12 14.36 5.96 18.67
CA LEU A 12 13.87 7.17 19.32
C LEU A 12 14.34 7.28 20.78
N ALA A 13 14.25 6.19 21.55
CA ALA A 13 14.66 6.22 22.95
C ALA A 13 16.17 6.54 23.10
N GLN A 14 17.00 5.97 22.23
CA GLN A 14 18.44 6.26 22.20
C GLN A 14 18.74 7.70 21.79
N ASP A 15 18.02 8.24 20.81
CA ASP A 15 18.20 9.62 20.35
C ASP A 15 17.78 10.64 21.42
N LEU A 16 16.65 10.39 22.09
CA LEU A 16 16.21 11.22 23.21
C LEU A 16 17.18 11.19 24.38
N ASP A 17 17.69 10.01 24.73
CA ASP A 17 18.67 9.85 25.81
C ASP A 17 20.00 10.55 25.47
N GLY A 18 20.51 10.35 24.25
CA GLY A 18 21.71 11.02 23.77
C GLY A 18 21.55 12.54 23.68
N THR A 19 20.37 13.03 23.28
CA THR A 19 20.05 14.45 23.26
C THR A 19 19.99 15.03 24.67
N ALA A 20 19.38 14.32 25.63
CA ALA A 20 19.27 14.77 27.00
C ALA A 20 20.64 14.87 27.70
N HIS A 21 21.52 13.87 27.53
CA HIS A 21 22.88 13.92 28.07
C HIS A 21 23.73 15.03 27.45
N LYS A 22 23.52 15.36 26.17
CA LYS A 22 24.19 16.50 25.52
C LYS A 22 23.66 17.84 25.99
N ALA A 23 22.34 17.96 26.18
CA ALA A 23 21.70 19.17 26.66
C ALA A 23 22.04 19.46 28.14
N TYR A 24 22.24 18.41 28.93
CA TYR A 24 22.48 18.50 30.38
C TYR A 24 23.65 17.61 30.84
N PRO A 25 24.90 17.93 30.47
CA PRO A 25 26.07 17.09 30.75
C PRO A 25 26.46 16.96 32.24
N GLY A 26 25.86 17.77 33.13
CA GLY A 26 26.09 17.73 34.58
C GLY A 26 24.84 17.36 35.39
N ALA A 27 23.73 17.00 34.74
CA ALA A 27 22.51 16.63 35.45
C ALA A 27 22.62 15.20 36.01
N PRO A 28 21.98 14.92 37.16
CA PRO A 28 21.93 13.57 37.69
C PRO A 28 21.13 12.64 36.76
N PRO A 29 21.55 11.38 36.61
CA PRO A 29 20.95 10.44 35.67
C PRO A 29 19.48 10.13 35.97
N ASP A 30 19.05 10.23 37.23
CA ASP A 30 17.66 10.02 37.63
C ASP A 30 16.73 11.11 37.07
N MET A 31 17.20 12.36 37.08
CA MET A 31 16.45 13.48 36.51
C MET A 31 16.35 13.33 34.98
N LEU A 32 17.45 12.95 34.32
CA LEU A 32 17.44 12.71 32.89
C LEU A 32 16.50 11.56 32.53
N ASN A 33 16.50 10.46 33.28
CA ASN A 33 15.58 9.35 33.07
C ASN A 33 14.11 9.77 33.12
N VAL A 34 13.74 10.61 34.08
CA VAL A 34 12.37 11.15 34.20
C VAL A 34 12.03 12.05 33.02
N LEU A 35 12.92 12.99 32.67
CA LEU A 35 12.73 13.91 31.55
C LEU A 35 12.62 13.19 30.21
N VAL A 36 13.53 12.24 29.95
CA VAL A 36 13.57 11.46 28.72
C VAL A 36 12.36 10.53 28.61
N ARG A 37 11.94 9.92 29.73
CA ARG A 37 10.70 9.14 29.78
C ARG A 37 9.49 9.99 29.39
N ASP A 38 9.32 11.15 30.01
CA ASP A 38 8.16 12.01 29.74
C ASP A 38 8.18 12.48 28.28
N GLN A 39 9.37 12.87 27.79
CA GLN A 39 9.56 13.25 26.40
C GLN A 39 9.28 12.10 25.42
N PHE A 40 9.64 10.86 25.76
CA PHE A 40 9.36 9.66 24.98
C PHE A 40 7.85 9.41 24.88
N VAL A 41 7.13 9.46 26.01
CA VAL A 41 5.67 9.30 26.06
C VAL A 41 4.97 10.35 25.21
N ASP A 42 5.41 11.61 25.29
CA ASP A 42 4.82 12.70 24.51
C ASP A 42 5.11 12.57 23.01
N ALA A 43 6.27 12.02 22.64
CA ALA A 43 6.68 11.80 21.26
C ALA A 43 5.94 10.65 20.56
N LEU A 44 5.23 9.77 21.29
CA LEU A 44 4.43 8.70 20.68
C LEU A 44 3.31 9.27 19.79
N GLU A 45 3.32 8.89 18.50
CA GLU A 45 2.38 9.39 17.47
C GLU A 45 0.94 8.87 17.67
N SER A 46 0.78 7.64 18.20
CA SER A 46 -0.53 7.04 18.44
C SER A 46 -1.13 7.46 19.79
N VAL A 47 -2.39 7.85 19.75
CA VAL A 47 -3.20 8.18 20.93
C VAL A 47 -3.41 6.93 21.80
N GLU A 48 -3.68 5.75 21.21
CA GLU A 48 -3.78 4.49 21.95
C GLU A 48 -2.49 4.14 22.71
N PHE A 49 -1.33 4.27 22.06
CA PHE A 49 -0.03 4.03 22.70
C PHE A 49 0.17 4.97 23.89
N LYS A 50 -0.16 6.25 23.73
CA LYS A 50 -0.03 7.25 24.79
C LYS A 50 -0.94 6.95 25.98
N ILE A 51 -2.18 6.52 25.74
CA ILE A 51 -3.12 6.13 26.80
C ILE A 51 -2.58 4.93 27.59
N GLN A 52 -2.11 3.88 26.91
CA GLN A 52 -1.65 2.67 27.58
C GLN A 52 -0.35 2.88 28.37
N VAL A 53 0.62 3.58 27.79
CA VAL A 53 1.87 3.88 28.50
C VAL A 53 1.61 4.79 29.71
N LYS A 54 0.66 5.74 29.61
CA LYS A 54 0.24 6.56 30.76
C LYS A 54 -0.46 5.75 31.86
N GLN A 55 -1.26 4.76 31.49
CA GLN A 55 -1.89 3.85 32.47
C GLN A 55 -0.86 2.98 33.21
N ALA A 56 0.20 2.56 32.52
CA ALA A 56 1.26 1.74 33.11
C ALA A 56 2.18 2.50 34.09
N GLN A 57 2.11 3.84 34.13
CA GLN A 57 2.93 4.71 34.98
C GLN A 57 4.42 4.29 35.07
N PRO A 58 5.16 4.25 33.95
CA PRO A 58 6.55 3.86 33.97
C PRO A 58 7.39 4.79 34.85
N LYS A 59 8.30 4.24 35.65
CA LYS A 59 9.21 5.01 36.50
C LYS A 59 10.54 5.33 35.80
N SER A 60 10.84 4.62 34.72
CA SER A 60 12.07 4.78 33.93
C SER A 60 11.79 4.76 32.44
N LEU A 61 12.75 5.24 31.65
CA LEU A 61 12.71 5.16 30.19
C LEU A 61 12.64 3.70 29.70
N ALA A 62 13.40 2.81 30.33
CA ALA A 62 13.43 1.39 29.97
C ALA A 62 12.06 0.73 30.15
N GLU A 63 11.36 1.06 31.22
CA GLU A 63 10.00 0.55 31.47
C GLU A 63 9.01 1.08 30.42
N ALA A 64 9.08 2.37 30.07
CA ALA A 64 8.26 2.95 29.02
C ALA A 64 8.51 2.30 27.65
N LEU A 65 9.77 2.02 27.31
CA LEU A 65 10.16 1.32 26.09
C LEU A 65 9.60 -0.11 26.05
N ALA A 66 9.74 -0.86 27.15
CA ALA A 66 9.24 -2.23 27.24
C ALA A 66 7.72 -2.30 27.00
N ARG A 67 6.96 -1.41 27.64
CA ARG A 67 5.50 -1.32 27.42
C ARG A 67 5.15 -0.97 25.98
N ALA A 68 5.90 -0.06 25.36
CA ALA A 68 5.67 0.30 23.96
C ALA A 68 5.97 -0.87 23.01
N LEU A 69 7.04 -1.64 23.25
CA LEU A 69 7.38 -2.83 22.46
C LEU A 69 6.37 -3.97 22.66
N GLU A 70 5.91 -4.19 23.90
CA GLU A 70 4.81 -5.12 24.19
C GLU A 70 3.58 -4.75 23.36
N PHE A 71 3.19 -3.48 23.33
CA PHE A 71 2.03 -3.06 22.57
C PHE A 71 2.26 -3.09 21.05
N GLU A 72 3.46 -2.80 20.56
CA GLU A 72 3.81 -3.00 19.14
C GLU A 72 3.67 -4.49 18.76
N SER A 73 4.10 -5.40 19.62
CA SER A 73 3.92 -6.84 19.42
C SER A 73 2.44 -7.26 19.48
N TYR A 74 1.66 -6.63 20.36
CA TYR A 74 0.22 -6.89 20.50
C TYR A 74 -0.57 -6.37 19.30
N VAL A 75 -0.32 -5.13 18.87
CA VAL A 75 -0.91 -4.58 17.66
C VAL A 75 -0.49 -5.41 16.47
N ARG A 76 0.80 -5.73 16.32
CA ARG A 76 1.29 -6.57 15.22
C ARG A 76 0.68 -7.96 15.22
N SER A 77 0.39 -8.59 16.37
CA SER A 77 -0.27 -9.91 16.47
C SER A 77 -1.79 -9.85 16.32
N SER A 78 -2.45 -8.78 16.78
CA SER A 78 -3.89 -8.55 16.60
C SER A 78 -4.25 -8.08 15.18
N THR A 79 -3.41 -7.25 14.55
CA THR A 79 -3.51 -6.88 13.14
C THR A 79 -3.08 -8.03 12.22
N SER A 80 -2.14 -8.90 12.62
CA SER A 80 -1.86 -10.12 11.86
C SER A 80 -2.93 -11.21 12.01
N ASN A 81 -3.91 -11.01 12.90
CA ASN A 81 -5.12 -11.83 12.96
C ASN A 81 -6.35 -11.17 12.28
N SER A 82 -6.19 -10.02 11.62
CA SER A 82 -7.24 -9.45 10.76
C SER A 82 -6.71 -8.57 9.62
N ARG A 83 -6.81 -9.11 8.39
CA ARG A 83 -6.68 -8.47 7.05
C ARG A 83 -5.24 -8.22 6.56
N MET A 84 -4.72 -8.96 5.57
CA MET A 84 -4.98 -8.76 4.13
C MET A 84 -5.12 -7.30 3.71
N GLU A 85 -4.00 -6.66 3.36
CA GLU A 85 -3.77 -5.67 2.28
C GLU A 85 -2.36 -5.08 2.49
N GLY A 86 -1.44 -4.94 1.54
CA GLY A 86 -1.37 -5.25 0.14
C GLY A 86 -0.03 -4.70 -0.39
N SER A 87 0.51 -5.37 -1.40
CA SER A 87 1.49 -4.87 -2.37
C SER A 87 2.96 -4.69 -1.98
N SER A 88 3.79 -5.48 -2.69
CA SER A 88 5.15 -5.15 -3.14
C SER A 88 6.21 -5.11 -2.03
N ARG A 89 7.00 -6.17 -1.85
CA ARG A 89 8.15 -6.41 -2.73
C ARG A 89 8.62 -7.87 -2.65
N PHE A 90 8.73 -8.49 -3.82
CA PHE A 90 9.81 -9.41 -4.21
C PHE A 90 10.09 -10.62 -3.28
N ARG A 91 9.29 -11.68 -3.45
CA ARG A 91 9.56 -13.01 -2.90
C ARG A 91 10.51 -13.79 -3.83
N SER A 92 11.79 -13.77 -3.51
CA SER A 92 12.70 -14.85 -3.90
C SER A 92 12.57 -16.00 -2.92
N GLN A 93 12.70 -17.22 -3.45
CA GLN A 93 12.83 -18.52 -2.76
C GLN A 93 11.51 -19.29 -2.51
N ARG A 94 11.04 -19.87 -3.62
CA ARG A 94 10.76 -21.30 -3.83
C ARG A 94 10.75 -22.20 -2.58
N ALA A 95 9.56 -22.61 -2.17
CA ALA A 95 9.34 -23.88 -1.48
C ALA A 95 8.12 -24.58 -2.11
N VAL A 96 8.40 -25.77 -2.61
CA VAL A 96 7.54 -26.76 -3.24
C VAL A 96 6.43 -27.23 -2.29
N LEU A 97 5.16 -26.95 -2.62
CA LEU A 97 3.99 -27.85 -2.46
C LEU A 97 2.88 -27.24 -3.31
N GLY A 98 2.51 -27.93 -4.40
CA GLY A 98 1.44 -27.49 -5.29
C GLY A 98 0.09 -27.88 -4.72
N GLU A 99 -0.86 -26.95 -4.74
CA GLU A 99 -2.29 -27.24 -4.74
C GLU A 99 -3.08 -25.97 -5.10
N SER A 100 -3.72 -26.03 -6.27
CA SER A 100 -4.87 -25.25 -6.73
C SER A 100 -4.80 -23.72 -6.66
N GLY A 101 -4.38 -23.11 -7.78
CA GLY A 101 -4.70 -21.71 -8.04
C GLY A 101 -6.21 -21.49 -8.01
N ASP A 102 -6.70 -20.85 -6.95
CA ASP A 102 -8.03 -20.28 -6.87
C ASP A 102 -8.17 -19.21 -7.97
N PHE A 103 -8.60 -19.65 -9.15
CA PHE A 103 -9.03 -18.74 -10.20
C PHE A 103 -10.30 -18.04 -9.70
N SER A 104 -10.14 -16.84 -9.16
CA SER A 104 -11.21 -15.96 -8.66
C SER A 104 -12.12 -15.40 -9.76
N GLY A 105 -11.98 -15.88 -11.00
CA GLY A 105 -12.80 -15.52 -12.14
C GLY A 105 -13.82 -16.60 -12.49
N SER A 106 -14.97 -16.18 -13.03
CA SER A 106 -15.86 -17.07 -13.78
C SER A 106 -15.23 -17.38 -15.15
N CYS A 107 -15.26 -18.63 -15.60
CA CYS A 107 -14.85 -19.04 -16.94
C CYS A 107 -15.57 -18.24 -18.03
N TRP A 108 -14.85 -17.71 -19.02
CA TRP A 108 -15.44 -16.85 -20.05
C TRP A 108 -16.24 -17.65 -21.10
N ASN A 109 -16.08 -18.97 -21.13
CA ASN A 109 -16.85 -19.88 -21.97
C ASN A 109 -18.19 -20.26 -21.31
N CYS A 110 -18.16 -20.79 -20.07
CA CYS A 110 -19.35 -21.36 -19.42
C CYS A 110 -19.87 -20.56 -18.21
N GLY A 111 -19.12 -19.58 -17.70
CA GLY A 111 -19.48 -18.77 -16.53
C GLY A 111 -19.24 -19.44 -15.17
N ARG A 112 -18.74 -20.69 -15.13
CA ARG A 112 -18.43 -21.39 -13.87
C ARG A 112 -17.06 -20.98 -13.35
N VAL A 113 -16.93 -20.88 -12.03
CA VAL A 113 -15.64 -20.62 -11.36
C VAL A 113 -14.73 -21.86 -11.40
N ARG A 114 -13.48 -21.73 -10.93
CA ARG A 114 -12.43 -22.77 -10.87
C ARG A 114 -11.68 -23.15 -12.16
N HIS A 115 -12.02 -22.60 -13.34
CA HIS A 115 -11.23 -22.86 -14.56
C HIS A 115 -11.29 -21.69 -15.55
N ARG A 116 -10.28 -21.61 -16.43
CA ARG A 116 -10.23 -20.63 -17.53
C ARG A 116 -10.97 -21.15 -18.76
N ALA A 117 -11.31 -20.28 -19.70
CA ALA A 117 -11.92 -20.66 -20.97
C ALA A 117 -11.07 -21.64 -21.81
N GLU A 118 -9.75 -21.65 -21.61
CA GLU A 118 -8.80 -22.55 -22.29
C GLU A 118 -8.92 -23.99 -21.78
N ASP A 119 -9.13 -24.16 -20.46
CA ASP A 119 -9.27 -25.45 -19.78
C ASP A 119 -10.74 -25.88 -19.61
N CYS A 120 -11.66 -25.23 -20.32
CA CYS A 120 -13.09 -25.46 -20.17
C CYS A 120 -13.51 -26.74 -20.89
N SER A 121 -13.88 -27.76 -20.12
CA SER A 121 -14.38 -29.04 -20.65
C SER A 121 -15.77 -28.95 -21.30
N CYS A 122 -16.47 -27.82 -21.17
CA CYS A 122 -17.73 -27.60 -21.88
C CYS A 122 -17.43 -27.38 -23.37
N SER A 123 -18.13 -28.09 -24.26
CA SER A 123 -18.15 -27.76 -25.69
C SER A 123 -18.43 -26.27 -25.82
N ARG A 124 -17.66 -25.57 -26.67
CA ARG A 124 -17.76 -24.11 -26.89
C ARG A 124 -19.21 -23.76 -27.26
N THR A 125 -20.05 -23.59 -26.25
CA THR A 125 -21.43 -23.14 -26.42
C THR A 125 -21.24 -21.76 -26.99
N ARG A 126 -21.65 -21.59 -28.26
CA ARG A 126 -21.39 -20.42 -29.08
C ARG A 126 -21.98 -19.16 -28.43
N ARG A 127 -21.37 -18.67 -27.36
CA ARG A 127 -21.66 -17.35 -26.82
C ARG A 127 -21.16 -16.38 -27.85
N ILE A 128 -22.09 -15.56 -28.35
CA ILE A 128 -21.80 -14.50 -29.29
C ILE A 128 -20.70 -13.61 -28.67
N PRO A 129 -19.54 -13.43 -29.32
CA PRO A 129 -18.40 -12.72 -28.74
C PRO A 129 -18.82 -11.30 -28.35
N ARG A 130 -18.47 -10.87 -27.12
CA ARG A 130 -18.73 -9.50 -26.65
C ARG A 130 -17.49 -8.64 -26.80
N CYS A 131 -17.67 -7.44 -27.32
CA CYS A 131 -16.59 -6.47 -27.50
C CYS A 131 -16.06 -6.01 -26.14
N TRP A 132 -14.75 -6.17 -25.89
CA TRP A 132 -14.12 -5.72 -24.64
C TRP A 132 -14.07 -4.20 -24.47
N SER A 133 -14.50 -3.42 -25.47
CA SER A 133 -14.49 -1.96 -25.40
C SER A 133 -15.86 -1.32 -25.39
N CYS A 134 -16.90 -1.98 -25.89
CA CYS A 134 -18.27 -1.46 -25.84
C CYS A 134 -19.29 -2.43 -25.23
N ASN A 135 -18.84 -3.62 -24.82
CA ASN A 135 -19.61 -4.73 -24.23
C ASN A 135 -20.78 -5.26 -25.10
N LYS A 136 -20.88 -4.83 -26.36
CA LYS A 136 -21.91 -5.31 -27.30
C LYS A 136 -21.54 -6.69 -27.85
N PRO A 137 -22.51 -7.61 -27.99
CA PRO A 137 -22.29 -8.90 -28.64
C PRO A 137 -22.10 -8.73 -30.16
N GLY A 138 -21.43 -9.69 -30.78
CA GLY A 138 -21.32 -9.86 -32.23
C GLY A 138 -19.94 -9.54 -32.81
N HIS A 139 -19.02 -8.98 -32.02
CA HIS A 139 -17.69 -8.58 -32.49
C HIS A 139 -16.67 -8.49 -31.34
N LEU A 140 -15.38 -8.60 -31.65
CA LEU A 140 -14.29 -8.44 -30.69
C LEU A 140 -13.80 -6.98 -30.63
N LYS A 141 -12.91 -6.66 -29.69
CA LYS A 141 -12.30 -5.31 -29.57
C LYS A 141 -11.68 -4.81 -30.89
N ARG A 142 -11.10 -5.73 -31.67
CA ARG A 142 -10.45 -5.43 -32.96
C ARG A 142 -11.44 -5.01 -34.04
N GLU A 143 -12.68 -5.47 -33.95
CA GLU A 143 -13.75 -5.26 -34.92
C GLU A 143 -14.81 -4.28 -34.39
N CYS A 144 -14.44 -3.46 -33.40
CA CYS A 144 -15.37 -2.54 -32.77
C CYS A 144 -15.69 -1.34 -33.66
N PRO A 145 -16.95 -1.14 -34.10
CA PRO A 145 -17.31 -0.01 -34.96
C PRO A 145 -17.09 1.34 -34.25
N LYS A 146 -17.23 1.39 -32.92
CA LYS A 146 -16.95 2.60 -32.12
C LYS A 146 -15.47 2.99 -32.19
N MET A 147 -14.57 2.01 -32.20
CA MET A 147 -13.12 2.26 -32.35
C MET A 147 -12.78 2.73 -33.77
N ALA A 148 -13.46 2.20 -34.78
CA ALA A 148 -13.30 2.64 -36.17
C ALA A 148 -13.73 4.11 -36.36
N GLU A 149 -14.85 4.50 -35.76
CA GLU A 149 -15.33 5.90 -35.81
C GLU A 149 -14.43 6.88 -35.06
N LEU A 150 -13.83 6.47 -33.93
CA LEU A 150 -12.87 7.29 -33.20
C LEU A 150 -11.57 7.53 -34.01
N LYS A 151 -11.10 6.52 -34.75
CA LYS A 151 -9.92 6.66 -35.63
C LYS A 151 -10.15 7.64 -36.78
N LYS A 152 -11.34 7.63 -37.40
CA LYS A 152 -11.70 8.58 -38.47
C LYS A 152 -11.70 10.03 -37.98
N LYS A 153 -12.22 10.27 -36.77
CA LYS A 153 -12.27 11.61 -36.16
C LYS A 153 -10.90 12.13 -35.70
N ALA A 154 -9.98 11.23 -35.37
CA ALA A 154 -8.59 11.59 -35.06
C ALA A 154 -7.82 12.02 -36.32
N SER A 155 -8.03 11.34 -37.46
CA SER A 155 -7.37 11.67 -38.73
C SER A 155 -7.89 12.95 -39.39
N ALA A 156 -9.11 13.39 -39.09
CA ALA A 156 -9.69 14.63 -39.62
C ALA A 156 -9.31 15.89 -38.82
N ARG A 157 -8.61 15.74 -37.68
CA ARG A 157 -8.25 16.86 -36.81
C ARG A 157 -6.85 17.43 -37.10
N THR A 158 -6.03 16.73 -37.89
CA THR A 158 -4.64 17.09 -38.19
C THR A 158 -4.45 18.00 -39.41
N THR A 159 -5.53 18.49 -40.05
CA THR A 159 -5.44 19.31 -41.27
C THR A 159 -5.97 20.74 -41.13
N LYS A 160 -6.22 21.25 -39.90
CA LYS A 160 -6.76 22.61 -39.68
C LYS A 160 -5.79 23.64 -39.07
N ASP A 161 -4.52 23.29 -38.84
CA ASP A 161 -3.57 24.17 -38.15
C ASP A 161 -2.43 24.70 -39.05
N VAL A 162 -2.53 24.59 -40.37
CA VAL A 162 -1.51 25.08 -41.34
C VAL A 162 -2.13 26.18 -42.22
N GLU A 163 -2.51 27.31 -41.64
CA GLU A 163 -2.89 28.51 -42.41
C GLU A 163 -2.84 29.81 -41.57
N THR A 164 -1.73 30.04 -40.84
CA THR A 164 -1.32 31.40 -40.43
C THR A 164 0.15 31.38 -40.02
N GLY A 165 1.02 31.78 -40.94
CA GLY A 165 2.47 31.91 -40.71
C GLY A 165 3.10 32.69 -41.82
N GLY A 166 2.83 34.00 -41.86
CA GLY A 166 3.42 34.95 -42.79
C GLY A 166 4.94 34.98 -42.67
N VAL A 167 5.61 35.01 -43.82
CA VAL A 167 7.06 35.09 -43.94
C VAL A 167 7.50 36.55 -44.14
N SER A 168 8.69 36.82 -43.62
CA SER A 168 9.59 37.96 -43.90
C SER A 168 9.50 39.19 -43.00
N GLY A 169 10.45 39.23 -42.07
CA GLY A 169 10.96 40.44 -41.44
C GLY A 169 12.28 40.91 -42.08
N ASN A 170 12.61 42.16 -41.74
CA ASN A 170 13.84 42.95 -41.98
C ASN A 170 14.24 43.24 -43.43
#